data_AF-A0AAN0RKY8-F1
#
_entry.id   AF-A0AAN0RKY8-F1
#
_cell.length_a   1.000
_cell.length_b   1.000
_cell.length_c   1.000
_cell.angle_alpha   90.00
_cell.angle_beta   90.00
_cell.angle_gamma   90.00
#
_symmetry.space_group_name_H-M   'P 1'
#
loop_
_entity.id
_entity.type
_entity.pdbx_description
1 polymer ?
#
loop_
_entity_poly.entity_id
_entity_poly.type
_entity_poly.pdbx_seq_one_letter_code
_entity_poly.pdbx_strand_id
1 'polypeptide(L)'
;MSSTLSRKERKIKFKSLAFAALQKSTGNETICVQVGAHDGKRWDPVFGHITQNGWNALVIEPHPIFFERLSENYADHPNVIPVNLAVSDVENDFMLFHVAQDAAGKYPKWLQGCASVHVSRMNDSIETACRLSGARREVGDLVATTIHAKRLDRILSENNYNRIDILVIDVEGHELAVLNSLSDPETFPKLAIIECNGRDLARQAEYVDAVSSMGLRIWRVGDDLWCLSDALIKDQDQQLSDLTKEIHPEPRNIQSQTADSDSKNQPIKVGLTPIPKKLGHIWIGDRQPPLEWMETWKQKHPDWDYQLFDNSYLSSRRWRCEAQIAEYMKRRQYAGVSDLMRYEILLEQGGFLPEADSICLRNVDELFVLPSLYTAYEHETKTRRFVSPFYASSPGHSFLAQILDEISQLQPKSLLTPFKSVGSRALRDFIKKRNPDISIFPSYFFNPRHHRGETYNGDGPVYAEQLWGTTKGLYKNLPDDQRAAALATTENLTEIWQGLPVNS
;
A
#
# COMPACT_ATOMS: atom_id res chain seq x y z
N MET A 1 24.72 -37.04 -27.45
CA MET A 1 23.96 -37.01 -26.18
C MET A 1 23.69 -35.56 -25.84
N SER A 2 22.49 -35.06 -26.14
CA SER A 2 22.12 -33.67 -25.82
C SER A 2 21.76 -33.61 -24.35
N SER A 3 22.66 -33.14 -23.48
CA SER A 3 22.28 -32.88 -22.08
C SER A 3 21.30 -31.71 -22.08
N THR A 4 20.08 -31.97 -21.62
CA THR A 4 19.02 -30.96 -21.54
C THR A 4 19.39 -29.98 -20.42
N LEU A 5 19.60 -28.70 -20.74
CA LEU A 5 19.92 -27.67 -19.73
C LEU A 5 18.91 -27.69 -18.58
N SER A 6 19.42 -27.62 -17.34
CA SER A 6 18.60 -27.47 -16.14
C SER A 6 17.86 -26.13 -16.14
N ARG A 7 16.82 -26.00 -15.29
CA ARG A 7 16.08 -24.74 -15.14
C ARG A 7 17.00 -23.57 -14.76
N LYS A 8 17.99 -23.80 -13.88
CA LYS A 8 18.94 -22.77 -13.45
C LYS A 8 19.84 -22.33 -14.61
N GLU A 9 20.38 -23.28 -15.37
CA GLU A 9 21.25 -22.98 -16.52
C GLU A 9 20.49 -22.25 -17.64
N ARG A 10 19.22 -22.62 -17.88
CA ARG A 10 18.36 -21.91 -18.83
C ARG A 10 18.17 -20.45 -18.46
N LYS A 11 17.88 -20.16 -17.18
CA LYS A 11 17.75 -18.78 -16.67
C LYS A 11 19.04 -17.99 -16.87
N ILE A 12 20.18 -18.55 -16.45
CA ILE A 12 21.50 -17.89 -16.58
C ILE A 12 21.79 -17.59 -18.06
N LYS A 13 21.56 -18.57 -18.93
CA LYS A 13 21.78 -18.41 -20.38
C LYS A 13 20.84 -17.37 -20.99
N PHE A 14 19.57 -17.34 -20.58
CA PHE A 14 18.62 -16.31 -21.03
C PHE A 14 19.10 -14.91 -20.63
N LYS A 15 19.38 -14.68 -19.34
CA LYS A 15 19.87 -13.39 -18.84
C LYS A 15 21.14 -12.94 -19.58
N SER A 16 22.08 -13.87 -19.82
CA SER A 16 23.31 -13.58 -20.57
C SER A 16 23.05 -13.16 -22.02
N LEU A 17 22.14 -13.82 -22.74
CA LEU A 17 21.78 -13.47 -24.12
C LEU A 17 21.07 -12.11 -24.19
N ALA A 18 20.19 -11.82 -23.25
CA ALA A 18 19.50 -10.54 -23.16
C ALA A 18 20.50 -9.38 -22.98
N PHE A 19 21.42 -9.49 -22.02
CA PHE A 19 22.47 -8.49 -21.82
C PHE A 19 23.45 -8.39 -23.00
N ALA A 20 23.82 -9.52 -23.62
CA ALA A 20 24.70 -9.51 -24.79
C ALA A 20 24.06 -8.77 -25.98
N ALA A 21 22.76 -8.96 -26.21
CA ALA A 21 22.04 -8.23 -27.26
C ALA A 21 21.89 -6.75 -26.95
N LEU A 22 21.62 -6.39 -25.69
CA LEU A 22 21.63 -4.99 -25.27
C LEU A 22 22.99 -4.35 -25.57
N GLN A 23 24.08 -4.97 -25.09
CA GLN A 23 25.45 -4.49 -25.32
C GLN A 23 25.79 -4.37 -26.81
N LYS A 24 25.34 -5.31 -27.65
CA LYS A 24 25.51 -5.23 -29.11
C LYS A 24 24.73 -4.05 -29.71
N SER A 25 23.56 -3.73 -29.17
CA SER A 25 22.68 -2.66 -29.66
C SER A 25 23.15 -1.26 -29.26
N THR A 26 23.74 -1.10 -28.06
CA THR A 26 24.08 0.21 -27.47
C THR A 26 25.57 0.49 -27.43
N GLY A 27 26.42 -0.53 -27.55
CA GLY A 27 27.86 -0.38 -27.36
C GLY A 27 28.20 0.10 -25.95
N ASN A 28 29.08 1.08 -25.83
CA ASN A 28 29.52 1.63 -24.54
C ASN A 28 28.65 2.79 -24.05
N GLU A 29 27.55 3.13 -24.74
CA GLU A 29 26.69 4.28 -24.44
C GLU A 29 25.31 3.86 -23.91
N THR A 30 25.26 2.76 -23.13
CA THR A 30 24.03 2.26 -22.53
C THR A 30 23.49 3.25 -21.49
N ILE A 31 22.20 3.56 -21.58
CA ILE A 31 21.46 4.33 -20.60
C ILE A 31 20.59 3.40 -19.75
N CYS A 32 20.96 3.27 -18.48
CA CYS A 32 20.25 2.45 -17.49
C CYS A 32 19.40 3.34 -16.58
N VAL A 33 18.15 2.94 -16.35
CA VAL A 33 17.29 3.54 -15.33
C VAL A 33 16.86 2.41 -14.39
N GLN A 34 17.10 2.58 -13.11
CA GLN A 34 16.74 1.61 -12.08
C GLN A 34 15.85 2.27 -11.04
N VAL A 35 14.67 1.68 -10.83
CA VAL A 35 13.66 2.13 -9.88
C VAL A 35 13.56 1.11 -8.76
N GLY A 36 13.79 1.55 -7.52
CA GLY A 36 13.96 0.65 -6.38
C GLY A 36 15.37 0.05 -6.34
N ALA A 37 16.37 0.93 -6.37
CA ALA A 37 17.78 0.51 -6.44
C ALA A 37 18.32 -0.03 -5.10
N HIS A 38 17.61 0.15 -3.98
CA HIS A 38 18.08 -0.19 -2.64
C HIS A 38 19.46 0.46 -2.39
N ASP A 39 20.48 -0.32 -2.03
CA ASP A 39 21.88 0.12 -1.86
C ASP A 39 22.69 0.05 -3.17
N GLY A 40 22.07 -0.33 -4.28
CA GLY A 40 22.68 -0.44 -5.60
C GLY A 40 23.68 -1.58 -5.75
N LYS A 41 23.79 -2.50 -4.77
CA LYS A 41 24.81 -3.58 -4.82
C LYS A 41 24.25 -4.93 -4.43
N ARG A 42 23.40 -4.99 -3.41
CA ARG A 42 22.82 -6.25 -2.96
C ARG A 42 21.69 -6.65 -3.89
N TRP A 43 21.75 -7.89 -4.36
CA TRP A 43 20.73 -8.49 -5.23
C TRP A 43 20.50 -7.73 -6.54
N ASP A 44 21.43 -6.86 -6.90
CA ASP A 44 21.32 -5.95 -8.03
C ASP A 44 21.73 -6.64 -9.35
N PRO A 45 20.87 -6.66 -10.39
CA PRO A 45 21.18 -7.30 -11.66
C PRO A 45 22.09 -6.46 -12.57
N VAL A 46 22.28 -5.17 -12.30
CA VAL A 46 22.93 -4.20 -13.20
C VAL A 46 24.16 -3.51 -12.60
N PHE A 47 24.41 -3.59 -11.29
CA PHE A 47 25.56 -2.97 -10.61
C PHE A 47 26.88 -3.33 -11.28
N GLY A 48 27.11 -4.62 -11.55
CA GLY A 48 28.32 -5.08 -12.25
C GLY A 48 28.44 -4.50 -13.65
N HIS A 49 27.34 -4.37 -14.38
CA HIS A 49 27.32 -3.78 -15.72
C HIS A 49 27.58 -2.27 -15.68
N ILE A 50 26.96 -1.55 -14.74
CA ILE A 50 27.16 -0.11 -14.56
C ILE A 50 28.62 0.20 -14.22
N THR A 51 29.17 -0.50 -13.24
CA THR A 51 30.51 -0.22 -12.70
C THR A 51 31.65 -0.70 -13.61
N GLN A 52 31.49 -1.84 -14.29
CA GLN A 52 32.55 -2.42 -15.14
C GLN A 52 32.51 -1.89 -16.58
N ASN A 53 31.31 -1.62 -17.11
CA ASN A 53 31.16 -1.16 -18.50
C ASN A 53 30.96 0.37 -18.60
N GLY A 54 30.85 1.09 -17.47
CA GLY A 54 30.71 2.54 -17.44
C GLY A 54 29.38 3.04 -18.01
N TRP A 55 28.28 2.31 -17.80
CA TRP A 55 26.96 2.71 -18.30
C TRP A 55 26.48 4.00 -17.63
N ASN A 56 25.85 4.90 -18.39
CA ASN A 56 25.18 6.06 -17.79
C ASN A 56 23.94 5.56 -17.05
N ALA A 57 23.82 5.87 -15.75
CA ALA A 57 22.75 5.29 -14.94
C ALA A 57 22.03 6.34 -14.09
N LEU A 58 20.70 6.23 -14.05
CA LEU A 58 19.84 6.93 -13.11
C LEU A 58 19.32 5.88 -12.12
N VAL A 59 19.77 5.94 -10.86
CA VAL A 59 19.45 4.94 -9.82
C VAL A 59 18.58 5.59 -8.75
N ILE A 60 17.37 5.09 -8.59
CA ILE A 60 16.30 5.75 -7.82
C ILE A 60 15.94 4.88 -6.61
N GLU A 61 16.06 5.46 -5.41
CA GLU A 61 15.74 4.79 -4.14
C GLU A 61 15.03 5.75 -3.18
N PRO A 62 13.78 5.47 -2.78
CA PRO A 62 13.04 6.37 -1.90
C PRO A 62 13.46 6.29 -0.42
N HIS A 63 13.93 5.14 0.07
CA HIS A 63 14.25 4.98 1.48
C HIS A 63 15.52 5.77 1.85
N PRO A 64 15.47 6.74 2.77
CA PRO A 64 16.61 7.63 3.04
C PRO A 64 17.92 6.92 3.40
N ILE A 65 17.86 5.92 4.30
CA ILE A 65 19.05 5.14 4.71
C ILE A 65 19.65 4.34 3.54
N PHE A 66 18.83 3.77 2.66
CA PHE A 66 19.35 3.00 1.52
C PHE A 66 19.84 3.92 0.41
N PHE A 67 19.19 5.07 0.22
CA PHE A 67 19.66 6.11 -0.69
C PHE A 67 21.04 6.66 -0.29
N GLU A 68 21.31 6.87 0.99
CA GLU A 68 22.64 7.28 1.46
C GLU A 68 23.69 6.22 1.07
N ARG A 69 23.41 4.94 1.32
CA ARG A 69 24.29 3.83 0.94
C ARG A 69 24.45 3.66 -0.57
N LEU A 70 23.38 3.90 -1.33
CA LEU A 70 23.39 3.90 -2.79
C LEU A 70 24.35 4.96 -3.30
N SER A 71 24.26 6.17 -2.75
CA SER A 71 25.14 7.29 -3.09
C SER A 71 26.59 7.00 -2.75
N GLU A 72 26.87 6.39 -1.58
CA GLU A 72 28.21 5.94 -1.20
C GLU A 72 28.76 4.86 -2.14
N ASN A 73 27.94 3.85 -2.49
CA ASN A 73 28.36 2.74 -3.36
C ASN A 73 28.67 3.19 -4.80
N TYR A 74 28.08 4.31 -5.24
CA TYR A 74 28.33 4.89 -6.56
C TYR A 74 29.24 6.13 -6.55
N ALA A 75 29.85 6.50 -5.41
CA ALA A 75 30.64 7.73 -5.28
C ALA A 75 31.82 7.83 -6.28
N ASP A 76 32.42 6.70 -6.64
CA ASP A 76 33.53 6.62 -7.61
C ASP A 76 33.05 6.51 -9.08
N HIS A 77 31.75 6.61 -9.34
CA HIS A 77 31.12 6.40 -10.64
C HIS A 77 30.37 7.67 -11.11
N PRO A 78 31.05 8.67 -11.70
CA PRO A 78 30.47 9.97 -12.04
C PRO A 78 29.40 9.93 -13.14
N ASN A 79 29.29 8.81 -13.84
CA ASN A 79 28.26 8.49 -14.83
C ASN A 79 26.95 7.99 -14.21
N VAL A 80 26.88 7.91 -12.87
CA VAL A 80 25.70 7.46 -12.13
C VAL A 80 25.11 8.62 -11.35
N ILE A 81 23.79 8.80 -11.48
CA ILE A 81 23.02 9.84 -10.79
C ILE A 81 22.05 9.14 -9.82
N PRO A 82 22.33 9.17 -8.51
CA PRO A 82 21.37 8.75 -7.49
C PRO A 82 20.23 9.76 -7.32
N VAL A 83 19.00 9.29 -7.18
CA VAL A 83 17.81 10.13 -6.88
C VAL A 83 17.02 9.57 -5.71
N ASN A 84 16.76 10.41 -4.69
CA ASN A 84 15.95 10.04 -3.52
C ASN A 84 14.47 10.38 -3.73
N LEU A 85 13.79 9.57 -4.55
CA LEU A 85 12.36 9.70 -4.82
C LEU A 85 11.74 8.32 -4.96
N ALA A 86 10.43 8.23 -4.72
CA ALA A 86 9.63 7.14 -5.22
C ALA A 86 9.17 7.45 -6.65
N VAL A 87 8.79 6.41 -7.38
CA VAL A 87 8.23 6.55 -8.73
C VAL A 87 6.81 6.04 -8.73
N SER A 88 5.88 6.86 -9.21
CA SER A 88 4.46 6.51 -9.32
C SER A 88 3.82 7.25 -10.48
N ASP A 89 2.67 6.77 -10.94
CA ASP A 89 1.81 7.43 -11.92
C ASP A 89 1.11 8.70 -11.39
N VAL A 90 1.12 8.91 -10.07
CA VAL A 90 0.64 10.09 -9.35
C VAL A 90 1.77 10.74 -8.55
N GLU A 91 1.76 12.06 -8.47
CA GLU A 91 2.75 12.83 -7.69
C GLU A 91 2.16 13.18 -6.34
N ASN A 92 2.52 12.42 -5.31
CA ASN A 92 2.01 12.55 -3.96
C ASN A 92 3.02 12.02 -2.94
N ASP A 93 2.76 12.28 -1.67
CA ASP A 93 3.49 11.69 -0.57
C ASP A 93 2.92 10.32 -0.24
N PHE A 94 3.80 9.33 -0.07
CA PHE A 94 3.42 7.96 0.29
C PHE A 94 4.05 7.55 1.61
N MET A 95 3.39 6.60 2.26
CA MET A 95 4.01 5.86 3.36
C MET A 95 4.79 4.67 2.81
N LEU A 96 6.12 4.72 2.93
CA LEU A 96 6.98 3.57 2.67
C LEU A 96 7.03 2.70 3.92
N PHE A 97 6.43 1.52 3.89
CA PHE A 97 6.49 0.56 4.99
C PHE A 97 7.77 -0.26 4.89
N HIS A 98 8.47 -0.41 6.02
CA HIS A 98 9.72 -1.17 6.09
C HIS A 98 9.96 -1.70 7.52
N VAL A 99 10.93 -2.60 7.67
CA VAL A 99 11.35 -3.07 8.99
C VAL A 99 12.13 -1.98 9.71
N ALA A 100 11.86 -1.80 11.01
CA ALA A 100 12.59 -0.84 11.84
C ALA A 100 14.07 -1.22 11.95
N GLN A 101 14.95 -0.21 12.06
CA GLN A 101 16.39 -0.43 12.05
C GLN A 101 16.88 -1.28 13.24
N ASP A 102 16.29 -1.06 14.41
CA ASP A 102 16.55 -1.83 15.63
C ASP A 102 16.02 -3.28 15.55
N ALA A 103 14.95 -3.51 14.77
CA ALA A 103 14.40 -4.82 14.48
C ALA A 103 15.12 -5.55 13.32
N ALA A 104 15.93 -4.87 12.51
CA ALA A 104 16.52 -5.45 11.30
C ALA A 104 17.37 -6.72 11.54
N GLY A 105 18.02 -6.83 12.71
CA GLY A 105 18.83 -7.99 13.10
C GLY A 105 18.00 -9.22 13.53
N LYS A 106 16.71 -9.04 13.79
CA LYS A 106 15.77 -10.08 14.24
C LYS A 106 15.30 -10.97 13.08
N TYR A 107 15.32 -10.43 11.87
CA TYR A 107 14.75 -11.04 10.68
C TYR A 107 15.83 -11.52 9.70
N PRO A 108 15.52 -12.45 8.80
CA PRO A 108 16.42 -12.84 7.72
C PRO A 108 16.88 -11.63 6.88
N LYS A 109 18.13 -11.64 6.44
CA LYS A 109 18.74 -10.52 5.71
C LYS A 109 17.95 -10.05 4.49
N TRP A 110 17.27 -10.96 3.78
CA TRP A 110 16.47 -10.59 2.60
C TRP A 110 15.37 -9.60 2.94
N LEU A 111 14.78 -9.65 4.14
CA LEU A 111 13.70 -8.75 4.56
C LEU A 111 14.18 -7.30 4.69
N GLN A 112 15.50 -7.08 4.87
CA GLN A 112 16.06 -5.73 4.90
C GLN A 112 16.01 -5.06 3.52
N GLY A 113 15.93 -5.84 2.45
CA GLY A 113 15.74 -5.33 1.09
C GLY A 113 14.29 -4.99 0.76
N CYS A 114 13.33 -5.40 1.59
CA CYS A 114 11.92 -5.19 1.34
C CYS A 114 11.45 -3.86 1.94
N ALA A 115 10.91 -2.98 1.09
CA ALA A 115 10.15 -1.81 1.49
C ALA A 115 9.04 -1.58 0.46
N SER A 116 7.82 -1.28 0.91
CA SER A 116 6.68 -1.16 -0.01
C SER A 116 5.72 -0.07 0.42
N VAL A 117 5.11 0.62 -0.53
CA VAL A 117 3.99 1.54 -0.28
C VAL A 117 2.68 0.80 0.04
N HIS A 118 2.66 -0.52 -0.16
CA HIS A 118 1.54 -1.38 0.19
C HIS A 118 1.79 -2.07 1.53
N VAL A 119 1.16 -1.60 2.61
CA VAL A 119 1.32 -2.19 3.96
C VAL A 119 1.00 -3.69 4.00
N SER A 120 0.11 -4.17 3.13
CA SER A 120 -0.23 -5.59 3.00
C SER A 120 0.96 -6.44 2.53
N ARG A 121 1.80 -5.92 1.62
CA ARG A 121 3.04 -6.57 1.17
C ARG A 121 4.03 -6.75 2.31
N MET A 122 4.29 -5.68 3.06
CA MET A 122 5.23 -5.78 4.19
C MET A 122 4.72 -6.66 5.33
N ASN A 123 3.41 -6.68 5.58
CA ASN A 123 2.83 -7.63 6.53
C ASN A 123 3.09 -9.08 6.09
N ASP A 124 2.88 -9.42 4.81
CA ASP A 124 3.15 -10.76 4.27
C ASP A 124 4.63 -11.14 4.35
N SER A 125 5.53 -10.19 4.04
CA SER A 125 6.97 -10.40 4.10
C SER A 125 7.45 -10.67 5.53
N ILE A 126 6.96 -9.90 6.52
CA ILE A 126 7.25 -10.15 7.94
C ILE A 126 6.67 -11.51 8.39
N GLU A 127 5.44 -11.85 8.00
CA GLU A 127 4.83 -13.14 8.35
C GLU A 127 5.61 -14.32 7.77
N THR A 128 6.07 -14.19 6.53
CA THR A 128 6.93 -15.17 5.87
C THR A 128 8.27 -15.29 6.59
N ALA A 129 8.90 -14.16 6.95
CA ALA A 129 10.13 -14.14 7.71
C ALA A 129 9.99 -14.81 9.09
N CYS A 130 8.92 -14.51 9.84
CA CYS A 130 8.59 -15.16 11.11
C CYS A 130 8.45 -16.67 10.95
N ARG A 131 7.73 -17.12 9.91
CA ARG A 131 7.52 -18.55 9.64
C ARG A 131 8.83 -19.28 9.30
N LEU A 132 9.71 -18.65 8.53
CA LEU A 132 10.96 -19.28 8.08
C LEU A 132 12.08 -19.28 9.13
N SER A 133 12.12 -18.26 10.00
CA SER A 133 13.19 -18.08 10.98
C SER A 133 12.80 -18.40 12.42
N GLY A 134 11.50 -18.49 12.72
CA GLY A 134 10.99 -18.56 14.10
C GLY A 134 11.00 -17.22 14.83
N ALA A 135 11.36 -16.11 14.16
CA ALA A 135 11.29 -14.77 14.72
C ALA A 135 9.85 -14.43 15.16
N ARG A 136 9.72 -13.67 16.26
CA ARG A 136 8.43 -13.27 16.82
C ARG A 136 8.18 -11.79 16.59
N ARG A 137 7.19 -11.41 15.80
CA ARG A 137 6.84 -10.01 15.57
C ARG A 137 6.52 -9.26 16.88
N GLU A 138 7.09 -8.07 17.02
CA GLU A 138 6.81 -7.10 18.08
C GLU A 138 6.12 -5.84 17.52
N VAL A 139 5.47 -5.08 18.40
CA VAL A 139 4.90 -3.77 18.03
C VAL A 139 6.07 -2.84 17.77
N GLY A 140 6.08 -2.19 16.61
CA GLY A 140 7.21 -1.36 16.17
C GLY A 140 8.19 -2.04 15.24
N ASP A 141 8.12 -3.36 15.03
CA ASP A 141 8.98 -4.04 14.04
C ASP A 141 8.68 -3.56 12.60
N LEU A 142 7.41 -3.21 12.32
CA LEU A 142 6.96 -2.62 11.06
C LEU A 142 6.76 -1.11 11.26
N VAL A 143 7.60 -0.31 10.61
CA VAL A 143 7.51 1.15 10.61
C VAL A 143 7.19 1.70 9.24
N ALA A 144 6.91 3.00 9.17
CA ALA A 144 6.70 3.69 7.92
C ALA A 144 7.44 5.04 7.90
N THR A 145 7.96 5.40 6.74
CA THR A 145 8.63 6.68 6.49
C THR A 145 7.94 7.38 5.33
N THR A 146 7.66 8.68 5.47
CA THR A 146 7.07 9.47 4.38
C THR A 146 8.09 9.65 3.27
N ILE A 147 7.67 9.37 2.04
CA ILE A 147 8.48 9.48 0.82
C ILE A 147 7.73 10.28 -0.23
N HIS A 148 8.48 11.04 -1.05
CA HIS A 148 7.90 11.83 -2.13
C HIS A 148 7.94 11.06 -3.44
N ALA A 149 6.82 10.96 -4.14
CA ALA A 149 6.75 10.30 -5.44
C ALA A 149 6.66 11.30 -6.59
N LYS A 150 7.35 11.00 -7.70
CA LYS A 150 7.20 11.68 -8.98
C LYS A 150 6.91 10.67 -10.09
N ARG A 151 6.38 11.15 -11.22
CA ARG A 151 6.34 10.35 -12.46
C ARG A 151 7.74 10.14 -13.02
N LEU A 152 8.00 8.97 -13.59
CA LEU A 152 9.30 8.68 -14.21
C LEU A 152 9.62 9.64 -15.35
N ASP A 153 8.63 10.01 -16.17
CA ASP A 153 8.78 11.03 -17.22
C ASP A 153 9.40 12.33 -16.67
N ARG A 154 8.96 12.78 -15.49
CA ARG A 154 9.47 14.00 -14.85
C ARG A 154 10.91 13.83 -14.40
N ILE A 155 11.21 12.74 -13.72
CA ILE A 155 12.56 12.46 -13.23
C ILE A 155 13.54 12.39 -14.41
N LEU A 156 13.17 11.72 -15.51
CA LEU A 156 14.00 11.67 -16.73
C LEU A 156 14.25 13.06 -17.28
N SER A 157 13.20 13.87 -17.44
CA SER A 157 13.31 15.23 -17.98
C SER A 157 14.19 16.16 -17.12
N GLU A 158 14.05 16.10 -15.79
CA GLU A 158 14.83 16.91 -14.84
C GLU A 158 16.32 16.53 -14.85
N ASN A 159 16.64 15.28 -15.21
CA ASN A 159 18.00 14.77 -15.30
C ASN A 159 18.56 14.78 -16.73
N ASN A 160 17.84 15.33 -17.72
CA ASN A 160 18.22 15.37 -19.14
C ASN A 160 18.36 13.99 -19.81
N TYR A 161 17.56 13.02 -19.39
CA TYR A 161 17.45 11.70 -20.05
C TYR A 161 16.28 11.74 -21.04
N ASN A 162 16.54 11.36 -22.29
CA ASN A 162 15.55 11.35 -23.37
C ASN A 162 15.35 9.96 -24.02
N ARG A 163 16.02 8.93 -23.49
CA ARG A 163 15.86 7.53 -23.89
C ARG A 163 16.18 6.62 -22.72
N ILE A 164 15.68 5.39 -22.75
CA ILE A 164 16.06 4.33 -21.83
C ILE A 164 16.51 3.13 -22.66
N ASP A 165 17.70 2.60 -22.42
CA ASP A 165 18.13 1.35 -23.06
C ASP A 165 17.74 0.15 -22.19
N ILE A 166 17.92 0.27 -20.88
CA ILE A 166 17.47 -0.73 -19.90
C ILE A 166 16.71 -0.08 -18.73
N LEU A 167 15.52 -0.59 -18.43
CA LEU A 167 14.73 -0.24 -17.26
C LEU A 167 14.70 -1.41 -16.27
N VAL A 168 15.09 -1.18 -15.03
CA VAL A 168 14.94 -2.15 -13.94
C VAL A 168 13.91 -1.60 -12.95
N ILE A 169 12.92 -2.42 -12.58
CA ILE A 169 11.88 -2.05 -11.62
C ILE A 169 11.80 -3.14 -10.55
N ASP A 170 12.04 -2.75 -9.31
CA ASP A 170 11.96 -3.61 -8.13
C ASP A 170 11.42 -2.77 -6.95
N VAL A 171 10.09 -2.59 -6.89
CA VAL A 171 9.44 -1.64 -5.95
C VAL A 171 8.40 -2.34 -5.07
N GLU A 172 8.52 -3.65 -4.93
CA GLU A 172 7.75 -4.49 -4.01
C GLU A 172 6.22 -4.28 -4.11
N GLY A 173 5.68 -4.34 -5.33
CA GLY A 173 4.24 -4.37 -5.62
C GLY A 173 3.65 -3.12 -6.28
N HIS A 174 4.46 -2.08 -6.52
CA HIS A 174 4.05 -0.81 -7.16
C HIS A 174 4.52 -0.68 -8.61
N GLU A 175 4.97 -1.77 -9.23
CA GLU A 175 5.65 -1.79 -10.54
C GLU A 175 4.75 -1.27 -11.67
N LEU A 176 3.47 -1.61 -11.65
CA LEU A 176 2.50 -1.12 -12.64
C LEU A 176 2.36 0.40 -12.63
N ALA A 177 2.42 1.03 -11.45
CA ALA A 177 2.38 2.49 -11.35
C ALA A 177 3.66 3.12 -11.91
N VAL A 178 4.82 2.47 -11.72
CA VAL A 178 6.09 2.88 -12.35
C VAL A 178 5.97 2.81 -13.87
N LEU A 179 5.47 1.68 -14.42
CA LEU A 179 5.25 1.54 -15.87
C LEU A 179 4.28 2.59 -16.42
N ASN A 180 3.15 2.82 -15.73
CA ASN A 180 2.15 3.83 -16.12
C ASN A 180 2.65 5.29 -15.94
N SER A 181 3.80 5.48 -15.30
CA SER A 181 4.44 6.78 -15.15
C SER A 181 5.33 7.17 -16.34
N LEU A 182 5.51 6.25 -17.31
CA LEU A 182 6.12 6.51 -18.61
C LEU A 182 5.05 6.73 -19.67
N SER A 183 5.12 7.84 -20.40
CA SER A 183 4.13 8.17 -21.44
C SER A 183 4.70 8.51 -22.81
N ASP A 184 5.99 8.83 -22.89
CA ASP A 184 6.66 9.16 -24.14
C ASP A 184 7.26 7.89 -24.80
N PRO A 185 6.79 7.46 -25.98
CA PRO A 185 7.32 6.30 -26.68
C PRO A 185 8.84 6.38 -26.97
N GLU A 186 9.41 7.57 -27.10
CA GLU A 186 10.86 7.75 -27.30
C GLU A 186 11.68 7.34 -26.06
N THR A 187 11.04 7.32 -24.89
CA THR A 187 11.65 6.91 -23.62
C THR A 187 11.38 5.45 -23.25
N PHE A 188 10.58 4.72 -24.03
CA PHE A 188 10.31 3.31 -23.75
C PHE A 188 11.59 2.46 -23.84
N PRO A 189 11.82 1.54 -22.88
CA PRO A 189 13.09 0.83 -22.78
C PRO A 189 13.23 -0.22 -23.88
N LYS A 190 14.47 -0.52 -24.31
CA LYS A 190 14.72 -1.66 -25.21
C LYS A 190 14.69 -3.01 -24.47
N LEU A 191 15.13 -3.01 -23.22
CA LEU A 191 15.07 -4.13 -22.27
C LEU A 191 14.45 -3.63 -20.96
N ALA A 192 13.44 -4.32 -20.44
CA ALA A 192 12.96 -4.11 -19.08
C ALA A 192 13.11 -5.39 -18.23
N ILE A 193 13.51 -5.23 -16.98
CA ILE A 193 13.55 -6.28 -15.95
C ILE A 193 12.63 -5.82 -14.83
N ILE A 194 11.54 -6.56 -14.61
CA ILE A 194 10.47 -6.14 -13.69
C ILE A 194 10.28 -7.25 -12.67
N GLU A 195 10.44 -6.94 -11.40
CA GLU A 195 10.10 -7.88 -10.33
C GLU A 195 8.58 -8.20 -10.40
N CYS A 196 8.22 -9.48 -10.35
CA CYS A 196 6.82 -9.89 -10.47
C CYS A 196 6.57 -11.14 -9.63
N ASN A 197 6.67 -10.96 -8.32
CA ASN A 197 6.59 -12.03 -7.33
C ASN A 197 5.15 -12.29 -6.85
N GLY A 198 4.94 -13.38 -6.09
CA GLY A 198 3.76 -13.63 -5.26
C GLY A 198 2.41 -13.09 -5.76
N ARG A 199 1.96 -11.96 -5.18
CA ARG A 199 0.65 -11.34 -5.44
C ARG A 199 0.54 -10.73 -6.85
N ASP A 200 1.66 -10.37 -7.49
CA ASP A 200 1.67 -9.79 -8.85
C ASP A 200 1.24 -10.79 -9.91
N LEU A 201 1.40 -12.09 -9.65
CA LEU A 201 0.95 -13.13 -10.56
C LEU A 201 -0.56 -13.07 -10.82
N ALA A 202 -1.35 -12.63 -9.83
CA ALA A 202 -2.79 -12.43 -10.00
C ALA A 202 -3.12 -11.27 -10.97
N ARG A 203 -2.19 -10.32 -11.10
CA ARG A 203 -2.28 -9.14 -11.97
C ARG A 203 -1.45 -9.29 -13.24
N GLN A 204 -0.92 -10.49 -13.55
CA GLN A 204 -0.02 -10.70 -14.68
C GLN A 204 -0.58 -10.16 -16.00
N ALA A 205 -1.90 -10.24 -16.23
CA ALA A 205 -2.53 -9.69 -17.43
C ALA A 205 -2.31 -8.17 -17.56
N GLU A 206 -2.41 -7.41 -16.46
CA GLU A 206 -2.17 -5.96 -16.45
C GLU A 206 -0.70 -5.63 -16.77
N TYR A 207 0.24 -6.40 -16.22
CA TYR A 207 1.67 -6.27 -16.55
C TYR A 207 1.93 -6.53 -18.03
N VAL A 208 1.33 -7.60 -18.56
CA VAL A 208 1.48 -7.99 -19.96
C VAL A 208 0.90 -6.91 -20.88
N ASP A 209 -0.26 -6.36 -20.55
CA ASP A 209 -0.88 -5.28 -21.33
C ASP A 209 -0.04 -4.00 -21.30
N ALA A 210 0.42 -3.57 -20.11
CA ALA A 210 1.25 -2.38 -19.96
C ALA A 210 2.56 -2.49 -20.76
N VAL A 211 3.27 -3.60 -20.60
CA VAL A 211 4.55 -3.83 -21.28
C VAL A 211 4.38 -4.03 -22.79
N SER A 212 3.35 -4.77 -23.23
CA SER A 212 3.06 -4.95 -24.66
C SER A 212 2.71 -3.62 -25.33
N SER A 213 2.05 -2.70 -24.61
CA SER A 213 1.75 -1.36 -25.13
C SER A 213 3.00 -0.50 -25.40
N MET A 214 4.12 -0.84 -24.75
CA MET A 214 5.44 -0.24 -25.00
C MET A 214 6.20 -0.91 -26.16
N GLY A 215 5.59 -1.91 -26.84
CA GLY A 215 6.22 -2.63 -27.95
C GLY A 215 7.23 -3.70 -27.52
N LEU A 216 7.11 -4.20 -26.29
CA LEU A 216 8.02 -5.22 -25.74
C LEU A 216 7.36 -6.60 -25.68
N ARG A 217 8.14 -7.62 -26.01
CA ARG A 217 7.80 -9.04 -25.85
C ARG A 217 8.29 -9.55 -24.50
N ILE A 218 7.62 -10.52 -23.89
CA ILE A 218 7.72 -10.79 -22.44
C ILE A 218 8.07 -12.25 -22.18
N TRP A 219 9.07 -12.50 -21.32
CA TRP A 219 9.45 -13.83 -20.84
C TRP A 219 9.49 -13.85 -19.32
N ARG A 220 9.01 -14.94 -18.70
CA ARG A 220 9.11 -15.13 -17.25
C ARG A 220 10.36 -15.92 -16.88
N VAL A 221 11.34 -15.26 -16.26
CA VAL A 221 12.67 -15.82 -15.99
C VAL A 221 12.86 -15.99 -14.48
N GLY A 222 12.17 -16.99 -13.92
CA GLY A 222 12.04 -17.10 -12.47
C GLY A 222 10.84 -16.29 -11.99
N ASP A 223 11.07 -15.43 -11.01
CA ASP A 223 10.03 -14.56 -10.48
C ASP A 223 9.95 -13.25 -11.28
N ASP A 224 11.04 -12.83 -11.92
CA ASP A 224 11.12 -11.63 -12.77
C ASP A 224 10.48 -11.82 -14.15
N LEU A 225 9.93 -10.72 -14.67
CA LEU A 225 9.61 -10.55 -16.09
C LEU A 225 10.80 -9.89 -16.80
N TRP A 226 11.19 -10.49 -17.92
CA TRP A 226 12.21 -9.96 -18.82
C TRP A 226 11.53 -9.58 -20.13
N CYS A 227 11.61 -8.31 -20.49
CA CYS A 227 10.82 -7.72 -21.56
C CYS A 227 11.77 -7.12 -22.61
N LEU A 228 11.71 -7.59 -23.85
CA LEU A 228 12.66 -7.21 -24.89
C LEU A 228 11.93 -6.65 -26.10
N SER A 229 12.48 -5.57 -26.67
CA SER A 229 12.03 -5.02 -27.95
C SER A 229 12.40 -5.95 -29.11
N ASP A 230 11.66 -5.85 -30.22
CA ASP A 230 11.94 -6.60 -31.45
C ASP A 230 13.37 -6.39 -31.97
N ALA A 231 13.94 -5.21 -31.73
CA ALA A 231 15.31 -4.87 -32.09
C ALA A 231 16.36 -5.75 -31.37
N LEU A 232 16.13 -6.13 -30.10
CA LEU A 232 17.07 -6.95 -29.32
C LEU A 232 16.95 -8.45 -29.61
N ILE A 233 15.82 -8.90 -30.13
CA ILE A 233 15.55 -10.33 -30.31
C ILE A 233 15.74 -10.82 -31.75
N LYS A 234 15.82 -9.94 -32.75
CA LYS A 234 15.85 -10.29 -34.18
C LYS A 234 16.84 -11.43 -34.53
N ASP A 235 18.02 -11.45 -33.91
CA ASP A 235 19.07 -12.45 -34.19
C ASP A 235 19.02 -13.70 -33.28
N GLN A 236 18.16 -13.70 -32.25
CA GLN A 236 18.18 -14.69 -31.16
C GLN A 236 16.79 -15.12 -30.65
N ASP A 237 15.71 -14.75 -31.34
CA ASP A 237 14.32 -15.01 -30.93
C ASP A 237 14.05 -16.50 -30.65
N GLN A 238 14.41 -17.37 -31.60
CA GLN A 238 14.27 -18.82 -31.42
C GLN A 238 15.10 -19.33 -30.24
N GLN A 239 16.31 -18.80 -30.05
CA GLN A 239 17.19 -19.21 -28.97
C GLN A 239 16.63 -18.82 -27.60
N LEU A 240 16.04 -17.63 -27.47
CA LEU A 240 15.39 -17.18 -26.24
C LEU A 240 14.14 -18.01 -25.93
N SER A 241 13.30 -18.24 -26.94
CA SER A 241 12.07 -19.02 -26.83
C SER A 241 12.32 -20.50 -26.46
N ASP A 242 13.44 -21.07 -26.91
CA ASP A 242 13.85 -22.43 -26.53
C ASP A 242 14.29 -22.52 -25.05
N LEU A 243 14.76 -21.41 -24.46
CA LEU A 243 15.21 -21.36 -23.07
C LEU A 243 14.04 -21.17 -22.10
N THR A 244 13.07 -20.33 -22.45
CA THR A 244 11.93 -19.97 -21.61
C THR A 244 10.75 -19.57 -22.49
N LYS A 245 9.54 -19.95 -22.07
CA LYS A 245 8.32 -19.67 -22.82
C LYS A 245 7.98 -18.17 -22.75
N GLU A 246 7.70 -17.59 -23.90
CA GLU A 246 7.13 -16.23 -24.02
C GLU A 246 5.70 -16.18 -23.47
N ILE A 247 5.34 -15.02 -22.93
CA ILE A 247 3.99 -14.68 -22.47
C ILE A 247 3.39 -13.71 -23.49
N HIS A 248 2.18 -14.02 -23.96
CA HIS A 248 1.43 -13.18 -24.89
C HIS A 248 0.23 -12.55 -24.20
N PRO A 249 -0.20 -11.35 -24.63
CA PRO A 249 -1.47 -10.77 -24.20
C PRO A 249 -2.64 -11.68 -24.59
N GLU A 250 -3.68 -11.69 -23.76
CA GLU A 250 -4.91 -12.41 -24.09
C GLU A 250 -5.55 -11.81 -25.36
N PRO A 251 -6.04 -12.64 -26.30
CA PRO A 251 -6.66 -12.13 -27.51
C PRO A 251 -7.90 -11.31 -27.14
N ARG A 252 -7.92 -10.03 -27.54
CA ARG A 252 -9.10 -9.18 -27.37
C ARG A 252 -10.25 -9.73 -28.21
N ASN A 253 -11.22 -10.39 -27.58
CA ASN A 253 -12.47 -10.78 -28.23
C ASN A 253 -13.30 -9.53 -28.55
N ILE A 254 -13.04 -8.91 -29.71
CA ILE A 254 -13.88 -7.84 -30.28
C ILE A 254 -15.09 -8.50 -30.96
N GLN A 255 -15.96 -9.15 -30.19
CA GLN A 255 -17.28 -9.58 -30.64
C GLN A 255 -18.29 -9.44 -29.49
N SER A 256 -18.80 -8.22 -29.31
CA SER A 256 -20.15 -7.87 -28.83
C SER A 256 -20.22 -6.44 -28.27
N GLN A 257 -19.94 -5.43 -29.09
CA GLN A 257 -20.50 -4.09 -28.86
C GLN A 257 -20.92 -3.52 -30.21
N THR A 258 -22.19 -3.73 -30.55
CA THR A 258 -22.86 -2.96 -31.59
C THR A 258 -23.00 -1.52 -31.13
N ALA A 259 -22.42 -0.64 -31.95
CA ALA A 259 -22.55 0.81 -32.04
C ALA A 259 -23.54 1.49 -31.06
N ASP A 260 -22.99 2.26 -30.14
CA ASP A 260 -23.46 3.63 -29.92
C ASP A 260 -22.31 4.57 -30.24
N SER A 261 -22.46 5.29 -31.35
CA SER A 261 -21.48 6.22 -31.88
C SER A 261 -21.60 7.56 -31.15
N ASP A 262 -21.05 7.66 -29.93
CA ASP A 262 -20.70 8.98 -29.35
C ASP A 262 -19.75 8.94 -28.11
N SER A 263 -19.11 7.83 -27.78
CA SER A 263 -18.16 7.74 -26.66
C SER A 263 -16.71 7.55 -27.10
N LYS A 264 -16.17 8.48 -27.89
CA LYS A 264 -14.71 8.53 -28.11
C LYS A 264 -14.04 9.10 -26.86
N ASN A 265 -13.21 8.28 -26.22
CA ASN A 265 -12.34 8.54 -25.05
C ASN A 265 -12.99 8.57 -23.66
N GLN A 266 -13.61 7.47 -23.23
CA GLN A 266 -13.51 7.11 -21.81
C GLN A 266 -12.70 5.82 -21.64
N PRO A 267 -11.53 5.88 -20.99
CA PRO A 267 -10.82 4.67 -20.61
C PRO A 267 -11.72 3.87 -19.67
N ILE A 268 -11.87 2.58 -19.96
CA ILE A 268 -12.51 1.62 -19.05
C ILE A 268 -11.70 1.66 -17.75
N LYS A 269 -12.22 2.30 -16.70
CA LYS A 269 -11.57 2.30 -15.37
C LYS A 269 -11.72 0.92 -14.75
N VAL A 270 -10.78 0.02 -15.07
CA VAL A 270 -10.54 -1.18 -14.28
C VAL A 270 -9.71 -0.75 -13.07
N GLY A 271 -10.36 -0.54 -11.93
CA GLY A 271 -9.69 -0.15 -10.68
C GLY A 271 -10.63 0.53 -9.69
N LEU A 272 -10.41 0.32 -8.39
CA LEU A 272 -11.11 1.05 -7.33
C LEU A 272 -10.87 2.56 -7.50
N THR A 273 -11.88 3.38 -7.19
CA THR A 273 -11.71 4.84 -7.20
C THR A 273 -10.82 5.29 -6.03
N PRO A 274 -10.10 6.42 -6.14
CA PRO A 274 -9.38 7.00 -5.01
C PRO A 274 -10.31 7.22 -3.81
N ILE A 275 -9.75 7.19 -2.60
CA ILE A 275 -10.52 7.47 -1.39
C ILE A 275 -10.92 8.96 -1.41
N PRO A 276 -12.22 9.29 -1.36
CA PRO A 276 -12.65 10.67 -1.35
C PRO A 276 -12.24 11.36 -0.04
N LYS A 277 -11.89 12.65 -0.10
CA LYS A 277 -11.59 13.50 1.07
C LYS A 277 -12.85 13.84 1.87
N LYS A 278 -13.50 12.81 2.40
CA LYS A 278 -14.68 12.88 3.26
C LYS A 278 -14.33 12.36 4.63
N LEU A 279 -14.45 13.21 5.64
CA LEU A 279 -14.23 12.88 7.04
C LEU A 279 -15.58 12.76 7.73
N GLY A 280 -15.77 11.72 8.55
CA GLY A 280 -16.99 11.65 9.34
C GLY A 280 -16.84 10.94 10.66
N HIS A 281 -17.74 11.24 11.57
CA HIS A 281 -17.88 10.52 12.83
C HIS A 281 -19.28 9.94 12.93
N ILE A 282 -19.40 8.76 13.53
CA ILE A 282 -20.70 8.17 13.87
C ILE A 282 -20.90 8.35 15.36
N TRP A 283 -22.02 8.99 15.75
CA TRP A 283 -22.39 9.12 17.14
C TRP A 283 -23.91 9.03 17.34
N ILE A 284 -24.34 7.94 17.96
CA ILE A 284 -25.75 7.58 18.13
C ILE A 284 -26.03 7.13 19.55
N GLY A 285 -27.32 7.06 19.90
CA GLY A 285 -27.78 6.72 21.23
C GLY A 285 -28.15 7.95 22.05
N ASP A 286 -28.11 7.80 23.38
CA ASP A 286 -28.68 8.74 24.34
C ASP A 286 -27.65 9.69 24.98
N ARG A 287 -26.37 9.53 24.66
CA ARG A 287 -25.27 10.32 25.25
C ARG A 287 -24.85 11.47 24.34
N GLN A 288 -24.30 12.52 24.95
CA GLN A 288 -23.69 13.63 24.21
C GLN A 288 -22.41 13.16 23.49
N PRO A 289 -22.19 13.61 22.24
CA PRO A 289 -20.96 13.33 21.51
C PRO A 289 -19.73 13.95 22.20
N PRO A 290 -18.57 13.29 22.18
CA PRO A 290 -17.30 13.87 22.60
C PRO A 290 -16.79 14.87 21.56
N LEU A 291 -17.47 16.02 21.46
CA LEU A 291 -17.21 17.02 20.41
C LEU A 291 -15.76 17.51 20.41
N GLU A 292 -15.12 17.61 21.57
CA GLU A 292 -13.72 18.03 21.69
C GLU A 292 -12.75 17.10 20.97
N TRP A 293 -12.95 15.78 21.09
CA TRP A 293 -12.09 14.81 20.41
C TRP A 293 -12.36 14.82 18.91
N MET A 294 -13.63 14.87 18.49
CA MET A 294 -14.03 14.97 17.09
C MET A 294 -13.51 16.24 16.42
N GLU A 295 -13.44 17.37 17.14
CA GLU A 295 -12.97 18.64 16.61
C GLU A 295 -11.48 18.60 16.24
N THR A 296 -10.66 17.83 16.97
CA THR A 296 -9.23 17.67 16.62
C THR A 296 -9.03 17.10 15.22
N TRP A 297 -9.91 16.20 14.77
CA TRP A 297 -9.88 15.68 13.40
C TRP A 297 -10.25 16.75 12.38
N LYS A 298 -11.29 17.54 12.64
CA LYS A 298 -11.70 18.64 11.74
C LYS A 298 -10.61 19.69 11.58
N GLN A 299 -9.99 20.09 12.68
CA GLN A 299 -8.91 21.08 12.69
C GLN A 299 -7.69 20.63 11.87
N LYS A 300 -7.37 19.33 11.88
CA LYS A 300 -6.25 18.76 11.09
C LYS A 300 -6.62 18.44 9.65
N HIS A 301 -7.89 18.53 9.27
CA HIS A 301 -8.39 18.26 7.92
C HIS A 301 -9.36 19.36 7.46
N PRO A 302 -8.92 20.64 7.38
CA PRO A 302 -9.78 21.76 7.02
C PRO A 302 -10.33 21.65 5.60
N ASP A 303 -9.62 20.95 4.71
CA ASP A 303 -9.97 20.77 3.30
C ASP A 303 -10.83 19.52 3.04
N TRP A 304 -11.22 18.79 4.08
CA TRP A 304 -12.04 17.59 3.96
C TRP A 304 -13.50 17.89 4.27
N ASP A 305 -14.42 17.32 3.48
CA ASP A 305 -15.85 17.44 3.73
C ASP A 305 -16.21 16.68 5.01
N TYR A 306 -16.68 17.39 6.03
CA TYR A 306 -17.03 16.81 7.32
C TYR A 306 -18.52 16.49 7.45
N GLN A 307 -18.85 15.30 7.95
CA GLN A 307 -20.23 14.95 8.35
C GLN A 307 -20.29 14.19 9.69
N LEU A 308 -21.19 14.62 10.58
CA LEU A 308 -21.60 13.83 11.74
C LEU A 308 -22.80 12.95 11.37
N PHE A 309 -22.64 11.64 11.50
CA PHE A 309 -23.68 10.64 11.29
C PHE A 309 -24.35 10.31 12.62
N ASP A 310 -25.41 11.03 12.94
CA ASP A 310 -26.11 10.96 14.23
C ASP A 310 -27.43 10.15 14.18
N ASN A 311 -28.23 10.23 15.25
CA ASN A 311 -29.55 9.58 15.31
C ASN A 311 -30.50 10.07 14.21
N SER A 312 -30.40 11.34 13.80
CA SER A 312 -31.21 11.90 12.72
C SER A 312 -30.83 11.25 11.40
N TYR A 313 -29.52 11.18 11.10
CA TYR A 313 -29.02 10.50 9.91
C TYR A 313 -29.39 9.01 9.89
N LEU A 314 -29.29 8.32 11.03
CA LEU A 314 -29.72 6.92 11.17
C LEU A 314 -31.18 6.75 10.75
N SER A 315 -32.06 7.68 11.12
CA SER A 315 -33.49 7.63 10.83
C SER A 315 -33.89 8.16 9.44
N SER A 316 -33.01 8.88 8.74
CA SER A 316 -33.36 9.58 7.50
C SER A 316 -33.33 8.70 6.25
N ARG A 317 -32.93 7.44 6.36
CA ARG A 317 -32.74 6.52 5.22
C ARG A 317 -32.98 5.06 5.60
N ARG A 318 -33.07 4.22 4.57
CA ARG A 318 -33.05 2.76 4.71
C ARG A 318 -31.62 2.23 4.74
N TRP A 319 -31.47 1.07 5.35
CA TRP A 319 -30.21 0.37 5.55
C TRP A 319 -30.32 -1.06 5.06
N ARG A 320 -29.25 -1.60 4.46
CA ARG A 320 -29.19 -3.01 4.06
C ARG A 320 -29.33 -3.93 5.26
N CYS A 321 -28.74 -3.55 6.39
CA CYS A 321 -28.81 -4.25 7.66
C CYS A 321 -29.87 -3.68 8.61
N GLU A 322 -30.97 -3.11 8.10
CA GLU A 322 -32.01 -2.44 8.91
C GLU A 322 -32.56 -3.33 10.04
N ALA A 323 -32.79 -4.61 9.77
CA ALA A 323 -33.29 -5.56 10.78
C ALA A 323 -32.28 -5.82 11.91
N GLN A 324 -30.99 -5.88 11.59
CA GLN A 324 -29.90 -6.06 12.54
C GLN A 324 -29.66 -4.79 13.36
N ILE A 325 -29.70 -3.62 12.71
CA ILE A 325 -29.68 -2.29 13.34
C ILE A 325 -30.81 -2.17 14.36
N ALA A 326 -32.04 -2.50 13.98
CA ALA A 326 -33.21 -2.41 14.86
C ALA A 326 -33.06 -3.28 16.12
N GLU A 327 -32.50 -4.50 15.97
CA GLU A 327 -32.27 -5.37 17.13
C GLU A 327 -31.18 -4.84 18.06
N TYR A 328 -30.06 -4.31 17.53
CA TYR A 328 -29.05 -3.69 18.38
C TYR A 328 -29.54 -2.41 19.07
N MET A 329 -30.33 -1.59 18.37
CA MET A 329 -30.99 -0.42 18.97
C MET A 329 -31.92 -0.83 20.11
N LYS A 330 -32.76 -1.85 19.90
CA LYS A 330 -33.65 -2.40 20.95
C LYS A 330 -32.87 -2.87 22.20
N ARG A 331 -31.69 -3.44 22.00
CA ARG A 331 -30.79 -3.89 23.09
C ARG A 331 -29.94 -2.77 23.68
N ARG A 332 -30.05 -1.53 23.18
CA ARG A 332 -29.19 -0.38 23.52
C ARG A 332 -27.69 -0.68 23.31
N GLN A 333 -27.38 -1.48 22.30
CA GLN A 333 -26.01 -1.85 21.93
C GLN A 333 -25.52 -0.97 20.77
N TYR A 334 -25.40 0.34 21.03
CA TYR A 334 -25.11 1.35 20.01
C TYR A 334 -23.80 1.12 19.25
N ALA A 335 -22.78 0.49 19.87
CA ALA A 335 -21.55 0.11 19.17
C ALA A 335 -21.81 -0.79 17.96
N GLY A 336 -22.75 -1.75 18.07
CA GLY A 336 -23.09 -2.63 16.95
C GLY A 336 -23.83 -1.91 15.84
N VAL A 337 -24.65 -0.92 16.18
CA VAL A 337 -25.31 -0.06 15.20
C VAL A 337 -24.28 0.83 14.50
N SER A 338 -23.33 1.41 15.25
CA SER A 338 -22.23 2.21 14.70
C SER A 338 -21.36 1.43 13.71
N ASP A 339 -21.03 0.17 14.01
CA ASP A 339 -20.26 -0.68 13.08
C ASP A 339 -21.04 -0.95 11.78
N LEU A 340 -22.34 -1.24 11.86
CA LEU A 340 -23.18 -1.44 10.67
C LEU A 340 -23.32 -0.17 9.83
N MET A 341 -23.55 0.98 10.49
CA MET A 341 -23.56 2.28 9.82
C MET A 341 -22.24 2.54 9.11
N ARG A 342 -21.10 2.32 9.79
CA ARG A 342 -19.76 2.50 9.23
C ARG A 342 -19.56 1.68 7.96
N TYR A 343 -19.91 0.40 7.98
CA TYR A 343 -19.71 -0.47 6.81
C TYR A 343 -20.55 -0.04 5.61
N GLU A 344 -21.82 0.32 5.82
CA GLU A 344 -22.69 0.79 4.73
C GLU A 344 -22.26 2.17 4.21
N ILE A 345 -21.89 3.10 5.10
CA ILE A 345 -21.39 4.43 4.69
C ILE A 345 -20.10 4.30 3.89
N LEU A 346 -19.11 3.52 4.36
CA LEU A 346 -17.86 3.31 3.63
C LEU A 346 -18.09 2.59 2.29
N LEU A 347 -19.01 1.63 2.23
CA LEU A 347 -19.33 0.95 0.98
C LEU A 347 -19.94 1.92 -0.04
N GLU A 348 -20.83 2.80 0.37
CA GLU A 348 -21.56 3.67 -0.55
C GLU A 348 -20.83 4.96 -0.89
N GLN A 349 -20.21 5.57 0.12
CA GLN A 349 -19.65 6.92 0.02
C GLN A 349 -18.13 6.95 0.04
N GLY A 350 -17.49 5.86 0.50
CA GLY A 350 -16.07 5.84 0.81
C GLY A 350 -15.71 6.84 1.90
N GLY A 351 -14.47 7.32 1.88
CA GLY A 351 -13.96 8.33 2.81
C GLY A 351 -13.33 7.70 4.04
N PHE A 352 -13.22 8.48 5.11
CA PHE A 352 -12.55 8.13 6.36
C PHE A 352 -13.45 8.43 7.57
N LEU A 353 -13.66 7.40 8.40
CA LEU A 353 -14.50 7.40 9.59
C LEU A 353 -13.68 6.99 10.83
N PRO A 354 -12.87 7.91 11.39
CA PRO A 354 -12.18 7.66 12.65
C PRO A 354 -13.16 7.38 13.80
N GLU A 355 -12.67 6.71 14.83
CA GLU A 355 -13.46 6.47 16.03
C GLU A 355 -13.70 7.77 16.79
N ALA A 356 -14.94 8.02 17.20
CA ALA A 356 -15.37 9.23 17.91
C ALA A 356 -14.62 9.47 19.23
N ASP A 357 -14.05 8.42 19.83
CA ASP A 357 -13.19 8.48 21.02
C ASP A 357 -11.69 8.54 20.76
N SER A 358 -11.29 9.06 19.60
CA SER A 358 -9.89 9.28 19.29
C SER A 358 -9.54 10.76 19.16
N ILE A 359 -8.36 11.12 19.66
CA ILE A 359 -7.74 12.43 19.41
C ILE A 359 -6.88 12.30 18.16
N CYS A 360 -7.07 13.22 17.21
CA CYS A 360 -6.24 13.32 16.02
C CYS A 360 -4.90 13.99 16.36
N LEU A 361 -3.79 13.34 16.02
CA LEU A 361 -2.43 13.83 16.24
C LEU A 361 -1.76 14.30 14.94
N ARG A 362 -2.10 13.68 13.79
CA ARG A 362 -1.56 14.02 12.48
C ARG A 362 -2.64 13.94 11.40
N ASN A 363 -2.50 14.75 10.35
CA ASN A 363 -3.29 14.64 9.12
C ASN A 363 -3.04 13.28 8.44
N VAL A 364 -4.03 12.72 7.74
CA VAL A 364 -3.99 11.36 7.17
C VAL A 364 -3.92 11.31 5.63
N ASP A 365 -3.67 12.43 4.95
CA ASP A 365 -3.63 12.51 3.48
C ASP A 365 -2.68 11.46 2.87
N GLU A 366 -1.51 11.25 3.48
CA GLU A 366 -0.49 10.27 3.04
C GLU A 366 -0.90 8.79 3.27
N LEU A 367 -1.90 8.51 4.12
CA LEU A 367 -2.33 7.14 4.43
C LEU A 367 -3.23 6.53 3.34
N PHE A 368 -4.00 7.38 2.65
CA PHE A 368 -5.13 6.96 1.81
C PHE A 368 -4.93 7.27 0.32
N VAL A 369 -3.66 7.37 -0.10
CA VAL A 369 -3.30 7.63 -1.50
C VAL A 369 -3.69 6.47 -2.41
N LEU A 370 -3.56 5.24 -1.93
CA LEU A 370 -3.88 4.04 -2.70
C LEU A 370 -5.36 3.63 -2.53
N PRO A 371 -6.06 3.27 -3.61
CA PRO A 371 -7.40 2.69 -3.50
C PRO A 371 -7.37 1.37 -2.71
N SER A 372 -8.04 1.32 -1.56
CA SER A 372 -8.12 0.11 -0.72
C SER A 372 -9.26 0.21 0.29
N LEU A 373 -9.38 -0.82 1.13
CA LEU A 373 -10.11 -0.80 2.38
C LEU A 373 -9.11 -0.86 3.54
N TYR A 374 -9.22 0.09 4.46
CA TYR A 374 -8.23 0.35 5.50
C TYR A 374 -8.77 0.04 6.90
N THR A 375 -7.96 -0.66 7.69
CA THR A 375 -8.11 -0.81 9.15
C THR A 375 -6.73 -0.80 9.80
N ALA A 376 -6.65 -0.89 11.12
CA ALA A 376 -5.42 -1.14 11.85
C ALA A 376 -5.60 -2.32 12.79
N TYR A 377 -4.51 -2.96 13.18
CA TYR A 377 -4.56 -3.87 14.32
C TYR A 377 -4.96 -3.11 15.59
N GLU A 378 -5.81 -3.70 16.43
CA GLU A 378 -5.90 -3.24 17.83
C GLU A 378 -4.59 -3.55 18.56
N HIS A 379 -3.99 -4.70 18.22
CA HIS A 379 -2.68 -5.14 18.67
C HIS A 379 -2.16 -6.30 17.80
N GLU A 380 -1.12 -6.07 17.00
CA GLU A 380 -0.67 -7.00 15.95
C GLU A 380 0.06 -8.25 16.46
N THR A 381 0.59 -8.21 17.69
CA THR A 381 1.38 -9.31 18.28
C THR A 381 0.57 -10.25 19.18
N LYS A 382 -0.65 -9.87 19.56
CA LYS A 382 -1.49 -10.75 20.39
C LYS A 382 -1.97 -11.93 19.57
N THR A 383 -2.05 -13.11 20.18
CA THR A 383 -2.49 -14.35 19.52
C THR A 383 -3.81 -14.25 18.76
N ARG A 384 -4.70 -13.33 19.17
CA ARG A 384 -6.00 -13.13 18.53
C ARG A 384 -5.99 -12.13 17.37
N ARG A 385 -4.98 -11.24 17.29
CA ARG A 385 -4.78 -10.18 16.27
C ARG A 385 -6.08 -9.52 15.86
N PHE A 386 -6.81 -8.96 16.84
CA PHE A 386 -8.01 -8.18 16.54
C PHE A 386 -7.64 -6.92 15.76
N VAL A 387 -8.57 -6.46 14.95
CA VAL A 387 -8.46 -5.23 14.17
C VAL A 387 -9.52 -4.24 14.64
N SER A 388 -9.20 -2.96 14.55
CA SER A 388 -10.19 -1.90 14.71
C SER A 388 -11.28 -2.02 13.64
N PRO A 389 -12.43 -1.38 13.83
CA PRO A 389 -13.38 -1.17 12.74
C PRO A 389 -12.69 -0.54 11.51
N PHE A 390 -13.24 -0.75 10.31
CA PHE A 390 -12.68 -0.14 9.11
C PHE A 390 -12.66 1.39 9.24
N TYR A 391 -11.50 1.98 8.98
CA TYR A 391 -11.30 3.41 9.03
C TYR A 391 -11.69 4.07 7.72
N ALA A 392 -11.18 3.58 6.59
CA ALA A 392 -11.39 4.23 5.30
C ALA A 392 -11.62 3.22 4.19
N SER A 393 -12.28 3.65 3.13
CA SER A 393 -12.54 2.81 1.96
C SER A 393 -12.65 3.65 0.69
N SER A 394 -12.23 3.08 -0.43
CA SER A 394 -12.78 3.42 -1.74
C SER A 394 -14.27 3.04 -1.77
N PRO A 395 -15.16 3.87 -2.34
CA PRO A 395 -16.55 3.49 -2.56
C PRO A 395 -16.64 2.18 -3.37
N GLY A 396 -17.61 1.32 -3.04
CA GLY A 396 -17.90 0.09 -3.77
C GLY A 396 -16.97 -1.10 -3.47
N HIS A 397 -16.16 -1.05 -2.40
CA HIS A 397 -15.21 -2.12 -2.10
C HIS A 397 -15.91 -3.49 -1.90
N SER A 398 -15.53 -4.48 -2.72
CA SER A 398 -16.24 -5.76 -2.82
C SER A 398 -16.25 -6.56 -1.51
N PHE A 399 -15.20 -6.47 -0.71
CA PHE A 399 -15.14 -7.14 0.59
C PHE A 399 -16.14 -6.54 1.62
N LEU A 400 -16.37 -5.22 1.61
CA LEU A 400 -17.40 -4.60 2.45
C LEU A 400 -18.79 -5.07 2.04
N ALA A 401 -19.06 -5.14 0.73
CA ALA A 401 -20.33 -5.66 0.22
C ALA A 401 -20.58 -7.10 0.69
N GLN A 402 -19.56 -7.97 0.60
CA GLN A 402 -19.66 -9.36 1.09
C GLN A 402 -19.94 -9.46 2.59
N ILE A 403 -19.30 -8.61 3.41
CA ILE A 403 -19.55 -8.57 4.87
C ILE A 403 -21.00 -8.18 5.13
N LEU A 404 -21.48 -7.12 4.49
CA LEU A 404 -22.84 -6.62 4.66
C LEU A 404 -23.89 -7.62 4.19
N ASP A 405 -23.65 -8.30 3.06
CA ASP A 405 -24.53 -9.35 2.56
C ASP A 405 -24.57 -10.55 3.51
N GLU A 406 -23.44 -10.97 4.09
CA GLU A 406 -23.42 -12.07 5.06
C GLU A 406 -24.14 -11.68 6.37
N ILE A 407 -23.98 -10.44 6.83
CA ILE A 407 -24.66 -9.93 8.04
C ILE A 407 -26.16 -9.76 7.81
N SER A 408 -26.59 -9.26 6.65
CA SER A 408 -28.02 -8.97 6.38
C SER A 408 -28.88 -10.23 6.38
N GLN A 409 -28.28 -11.41 6.12
CA GLN A 409 -28.96 -12.70 6.15
C GLN A 409 -29.06 -13.30 7.56
N LEU A 410 -28.38 -12.73 8.57
CA LEU A 410 -28.47 -13.21 9.94
C LEU A 410 -29.84 -12.89 10.55
N GLN A 411 -30.44 -13.87 11.23
CA GLN A 411 -31.65 -13.65 12.00
C GLN A 411 -31.36 -12.65 13.13
N PRO A 412 -32.06 -11.50 13.25
CA PRO A 412 -31.68 -10.46 14.20
C PRO A 412 -31.55 -10.98 15.64
N LYS A 413 -32.47 -11.85 16.06
CA LYS A 413 -32.44 -12.45 17.41
C LYS A 413 -31.19 -13.30 17.69
N SER A 414 -30.53 -13.85 16.67
CA SER A 414 -29.31 -14.66 16.84
C SER A 414 -28.03 -13.83 16.95
N LEU A 415 -28.09 -12.51 16.73
CA LEU A 415 -26.94 -11.63 16.91
C LEU A 415 -26.40 -11.73 18.34
N LEU A 416 -25.09 -11.86 18.46
CA LEU A 416 -24.39 -11.83 19.74
C LEU A 416 -24.04 -10.39 20.09
N THR A 417 -23.18 -10.20 21.10
CA THR A 417 -22.60 -8.88 21.42
C THR A 417 -21.94 -8.26 20.19
N PRO A 418 -21.97 -6.93 20.00
CA PRO A 418 -21.38 -6.25 18.84
C PRO A 418 -20.00 -6.77 18.44
N PHE A 419 -19.07 -6.82 19.39
CA PHE A 419 -17.72 -7.37 19.22
C PHE A 419 -17.66 -8.71 18.47
N LYS A 420 -18.61 -9.62 18.73
CA LYS A 420 -18.62 -10.99 18.19
C LYS A 420 -19.32 -11.13 16.84
N SER A 421 -20.29 -10.28 16.55
CA SER A 421 -21.15 -10.42 15.37
C SER A 421 -20.86 -9.40 14.27
N VAL A 422 -20.43 -8.19 14.63
CA VAL A 422 -20.21 -7.10 13.66
C VAL A 422 -18.93 -6.31 13.91
N GLY A 423 -18.38 -6.29 15.13
CA GLY A 423 -17.18 -5.53 15.49
C GLY A 423 -15.87 -6.32 15.34
N SER A 424 -14.84 -5.92 16.09
CA SER A 424 -13.43 -6.33 15.91
C SER A 424 -13.17 -7.83 15.79
N ARG A 425 -13.84 -8.69 16.58
CA ARG A 425 -13.66 -10.14 16.45
C ARG A 425 -14.32 -10.68 15.17
N ALA A 426 -15.51 -10.19 14.83
CA ALA A 426 -16.18 -10.59 13.60
C ALA A 426 -15.35 -10.17 12.38
N LEU A 427 -14.86 -8.93 12.35
CA LEU A 427 -13.98 -8.45 11.28
C LEU A 427 -12.72 -9.30 11.14
N ARG A 428 -12.03 -9.59 12.25
CA ARG A 428 -10.88 -10.50 12.25
C ARG A 428 -11.25 -11.86 11.64
N ASP A 429 -12.39 -12.43 12.04
CA ASP A 429 -12.86 -13.72 11.53
C ASP A 429 -13.18 -13.66 10.02
N PHE A 430 -13.81 -12.58 9.53
CA PHE A 430 -14.05 -12.36 8.10
C PHE A 430 -12.76 -12.24 7.29
N ILE A 431 -11.82 -11.41 7.75
CA ILE A 431 -10.51 -11.22 7.11
C ILE A 431 -9.78 -12.55 7.02
N LYS A 432 -9.72 -13.30 8.12
CA LYS A 432 -9.08 -14.62 8.15
C LYS A 432 -9.76 -15.63 7.21
N LYS A 433 -11.10 -15.63 7.16
CA LYS A 433 -11.88 -16.56 6.34
C LYS A 433 -11.74 -16.29 4.85
N ARG A 434 -11.70 -15.01 4.45
CA ARG A 434 -11.77 -14.59 3.04
C ARG A 434 -10.42 -14.22 2.45
N ASN A 435 -9.42 -13.93 3.28
CA ASN A 435 -8.10 -13.44 2.89
C ASN A 435 -8.17 -12.33 1.83
N PRO A 436 -8.92 -11.24 2.09
CA PRO A 436 -9.14 -10.19 1.11
C PRO A 436 -7.87 -9.35 0.92
N ASP A 437 -7.76 -8.68 -0.22
CA ASP A 437 -6.73 -7.67 -0.43
C ASP A 437 -7.16 -6.35 0.22
N ILE A 438 -6.65 -6.09 1.42
CA ILE A 438 -6.96 -4.91 2.25
C ILE A 438 -5.69 -4.41 2.94
N SER A 439 -5.73 -3.17 3.41
CA SER A 439 -4.64 -2.54 4.13
C SER A 439 -4.88 -2.58 5.64
N ILE A 440 -4.00 -3.25 6.38
CA ILE A 440 -4.03 -3.33 7.85
C ILE A 440 -2.78 -2.65 8.40
N PHE A 441 -2.95 -1.45 8.95
CA PHE A 441 -1.86 -0.69 9.57
C PHE A 441 -1.39 -1.30 10.91
N PRO A 442 -0.12 -1.05 11.29
CA PRO A 442 0.36 -1.31 12.65
C PRO A 442 -0.55 -0.67 13.70
N SER A 443 -0.66 -1.26 14.89
CA SER A 443 -1.59 -0.76 15.90
C SER A 443 -1.26 0.67 16.34
N TYR A 444 0.03 1.01 16.45
CA TYR A 444 0.47 2.30 16.96
C TYR A 444 0.05 3.51 16.10
N PHE A 445 -0.35 3.30 14.84
CA PHE A 445 -0.86 4.39 13.99
C PHE A 445 -2.07 5.08 14.64
N PHE A 446 -2.96 4.31 15.27
CA PHE A 446 -4.20 4.83 15.89
C PHE A 446 -4.34 4.44 17.37
N ASN A 447 -3.59 3.44 17.82
CA ASN A 447 -3.63 2.87 19.15
C ASN A 447 -2.22 2.80 19.79
N PRO A 448 -1.48 3.92 19.90
CA PRO A 448 -0.12 3.94 20.47
C PRO A 448 -0.11 3.51 21.94
N ARG A 449 -1.23 3.70 22.64
CA ARG A 449 -1.47 3.24 24.02
C ARG A 449 -2.67 2.31 24.06
N HIS A 450 -2.41 1.01 24.22
CA HIS A 450 -3.47 0.02 24.35
C HIS A 450 -4.09 0.07 25.75
N HIS A 451 -5.41 -0.12 25.88
CA HIS A 451 -6.14 -0.05 27.16
C HIS A 451 -5.67 -1.06 28.24
N ARG A 452 -4.76 -1.98 27.90
CA ARG A 452 -4.15 -2.95 28.81
C ARG A 452 -2.75 -2.54 29.30
N GLY A 453 -2.30 -1.32 28.98
CA GLY A 453 -1.05 -0.73 29.48
C GLY A 453 0.17 -0.84 28.56
N GLU A 454 0.03 -1.42 27.38
CA GLU A 454 1.11 -1.49 26.38
C GLU A 454 1.22 -0.17 25.63
N THR A 455 2.43 0.35 25.49
CA THR A 455 2.72 1.64 24.85
C THR A 455 3.79 1.46 23.78
N TYR A 456 3.56 2.05 22.61
CA TYR A 456 4.54 2.19 21.55
C TYR A 456 5.54 3.31 21.90
N ASN A 457 6.83 3.00 21.82
CA ASN A 457 7.92 3.95 22.13
C ASN A 457 8.92 4.08 20.96
N GLY A 458 8.53 3.67 19.75
CA GLY A 458 9.38 3.81 18.56
C GLY A 458 9.14 5.12 17.83
N ASP A 459 9.91 5.35 16.76
CA ASP A 459 9.93 6.62 16.02
C ASP A 459 8.94 6.68 14.84
N GLY A 460 8.11 5.65 14.69
CA GLY A 460 7.11 5.56 13.63
C GLY A 460 5.99 6.60 13.79
N PRO A 461 5.27 6.91 12.69
CA PRO A 461 4.23 7.93 12.69
C PRO A 461 2.99 7.51 13.51
N VAL A 462 2.57 8.37 14.44
CA VAL A 462 1.34 8.21 15.23
C VAL A 462 0.30 9.22 14.75
N TYR A 463 -0.85 8.75 14.26
CA TYR A 463 -1.91 9.59 13.70
C TYR A 463 -3.03 9.90 14.67
N ALA A 464 -3.29 9.00 15.62
CA ALA A 464 -4.32 9.20 16.61
C ALA A 464 -3.99 8.55 17.94
N GLU A 465 -4.67 9.02 18.98
CA GLU A 465 -4.75 8.35 20.24
C GLU A 465 -6.20 7.95 20.54
N GLN A 466 -6.46 6.64 20.51
CA GLN A 466 -7.71 6.05 20.98
C GLN A 466 -7.80 6.11 22.52
N LEU A 467 -8.85 6.74 23.04
CA LEU A 467 -9.07 6.93 24.47
C LEU A 467 -9.83 5.76 25.12
N TRP A 468 -10.45 4.91 24.32
CA TRP A 468 -11.21 3.73 24.75
C TRP A 468 -12.41 4.11 25.64
N GLY A 469 -13.20 5.09 25.21
CA GLY A 469 -14.20 5.76 26.04
C GLY A 469 -15.24 4.81 26.64
N THR A 470 -15.66 3.79 25.88
CA THR A 470 -16.61 2.78 26.39
C THR A 470 -15.94 1.90 27.45
N THR A 471 -14.73 1.41 27.15
CA THR A 471 -13.98 0.48 28.01
C THR A 471 -13.57 1.12 29.33
N LYS A 472 -13.18 2.40 29.30
CA LYS A 472 -12.78 3.18 30.49
C LYS A 472 -13.96 3.91 31.15
N GLY A 473 -15.15 3.87 30.56
CA GLY A 473 -16.36 4.50 31.10
C GLY A 473 -16.34 6.02 31.07
N LEU A 474 -15.58 6.64 30.16
CA LEU A 474 -15.36 8.10 30.07
C LEU A 474 -16.61 8.90 29.66
N TYR A 475 -17.65 8.23 29.19
CA TYR A 475 -18.87 8.85 28.70
C TYR A 475 -19.97 9.03 29.76
N LYS A 476 -19.71 8.74 31.04
CA LYS A 476 -20.72 8.83 32.11
C LYS A 476 -20.68 10.22 32.76
N ASN A 477 -21.55 11.11 32.28
CA ASN A 477 -21.64 12.53 32.65
C ASN A 477 -20.34 13.27 32.30
N LEU A 478 -20.35 14.19 31.35
CA LEU A 478 -19.22 15.11 31.13
C LEU A 478 -19.52 16.37 31.95
N PRO A 479 -19.01 16.56 33.17
CA PRO A 479 -19.04 17.86 33.82
C PRO A 479 -17.94 18.73 33.19
N ASP A 480 -18.14 20.05 33.19
CA ASP A 480 -17.30 21.03 32.49
C ASP A 480 -15.82 21.08 32.93
N ASP A 481 -15.43 20.33 33.96
CA ASP A 481 -14.06 20.24 34.48
C ASP A 481 -13.16 19.22 33.74
N GLN A 482 -13.74 18.21 33.07
CA GLN A 482 -12.95 17.27 32.26
C GLN A 482 -12.61 17.76 30.85
N ARG A 483 -13.26 18.85 30.40
CA ARG A 483 -12.80 19.69 29.27
C ARG A 483 -11.33 20.07 29.42
N ALA A 484 -10.96 20.53 30.62
CA ALA A 484 -9.62 21.01 30.92
C ALA A 484 -8.58 19.86 31.01
N ALA A 485 -8.98 18.64 31.37
CA ALA A 485 -8.07 17.49 31.42
C ALA A 485 -7.80 16.87 30.04
N ALA A 486 -8.79 16.87 29.14
CA ALA A 486 -8.60 16.51 27.74
C ALA A 486 -7.77 17.57 26.98
N LEU A 487 -7.97 18.85 27.31
CA LEU A 487 -7.11 19.97 26.87
C LEU A 487 -5.69 19.88 27.45
N ALA A 488 -5.52 19.53 28.73
CA ALA A 488 -4.19 19.36 29.35
C ALA A 488 -3.44 18.13 28.82
N THR A 489 -4.16 17.10 28.34
CA THR A 489 -3.53 15.96 27.63
C THR A 489 -3.06 16.39 26.24
N THR A 490 -3.75 17.31 25.57
CA THR A 490 -3.31 17.89 24.29
C THR A 490 -2.20 18.94 24.45
N GLU A 491 -2.16 19.68 25.57
CA GLU A 491 -1.06 20.59 25.90
C GLU A 491 0.22 19.86 26.37
N ASN A 492 0.10 18.72 27.08
CA ASN A 492 1.27 17.90 27.47
C ASN A 492 1.79 16.95 26.37
N LEU A 493 1.06 16.78 25.26
CA LEU A 493 1.54 15.99 24.13
C LEU A 493 2.67 16.70 23.37
N THR A 494 2.82 18.01 23.54
CA THR A 494 3.94 18.76 22.94
C THR A 494 5.26 18.53 23.68
N GLU A 495 5.26 18.30 25.00
CA GLU A 495 6.50 18.11 25.77
C GLU A 495 7.10 16.69 25.67
N ILE A 496 6.29 15.66 25.36
CA ILE A 496 6.79 14.27 25.27
C ILE A 496 7.47 13.98 23.93
N TRP A 497 7.21 14.78 22.88
CA TRP A 497 7.64 14.47 21.50
C TRP A 497 8.51 15.55 20.84
N GLN A 498 8.87 16.64 21.53
CA GLN A 498 9.85 17.63 21.05
C GLN A 498 11.30 17.10 20.93
N GLY A 499 11.52 15.79 21.10
CA GLY A 499 12.82 15.14 20.94
C GLY A 499 13.21 14.76 19.52
N LEU A 500 12.36 14.94 18.51
CA LEU A 500 12.72 14.62 17.11
C LEU A 500 12.84 15.91 16.28
N PRO A 501 13.97 16.11 15.57
CA PRO A 501 14.24 17.36 14.86
C PRO A 501 13.23 17.55 13.73
N VAL A 502 12.48 18.64 13.81
CA VAL A 502 11.85 19.26 12.65
C VAL A 502 12.98 19.98 11.91
N ASN A 503 13.62 19.30 10.96
CA ASN A 503 14.66 19.93 10.16
C ASN A 503 14.03 21.02 9.28
N SER A 504 14.58 22.22 9.44
CA SER A 504 14.57 23.35 8.50
C SER A 504 15.03 22.97 7.10
#